data_AF-A0A956X402-F1
#
_entry.id   AF-A0A956X402-F1
#
_cell.length_a   1.000
_cell.length_b   1.000
_cell.length_c   1.000
_cell.angle_alpha   90.00
_cell.angle_beta   90.00
_cell.angle_gamma   90.00
#
_symmetry.space_group_name_H-M   'P 1'
#
loop_
_entity.id
_entity.type
_entity.pdbx_description
1 polymer ?
#
loop_
_entity_poly.entity_id
_entity_poly.type
_entity_poly.pdbx_seq_one_letter_code
_entity_poly.pdbx_strand_id
1 'polypeptide(L)'
;SDIVYLELPNVGDSFGMGDTFGVVESVKAAADLFMPISGEVTAVNEDLIDTPELVNSDPYGAAWMVKIKLSNPAEIDDLMDADTYTQFLEERD
;
A
#
# COMPACT_ATOMS: atom_id res chain seq x y z
N SER A 1 -13.42 -7.26 -6.68
CA SER A 1 -13.39 -8.52 -5.92
C SER A 1 -13.12 -8.14 -4.49
N ASP A 2 -13.75 -8.80 -3.53
CA ASP A 2 -13.61 -8.44 -2.12
C ASP A 2 -12.29 -8.98 -1.58
N ILE A 3 -11.60 -8.14 -0.82
CA ILE A 3 -10.36 -8.51 -0.14
C ILE A 3 -10.71 -9.38 1.05
N VAL A 4 -10.02 -10.50 1.18
CA VAL A 4 -10.27 -11.52 2.21
C VAL A 4 -9.06 -11.78 3.09
N TYR A 5 -7.87 -11.34 2.67
CA TYR A 5 -6.64 -11.54 3.42
C TYR A 5 -5.59 -10.49 3.05
N LEU A 6 -4.77 -10.12 4.03
CA LEU A 6 -3.58 -9.30 3.86
C LEU A 6 -2.40 -9.93 4.61
N GLU A 7 -1.23 -9.88 3.98
CA GLU A 7 0.06 -10.07 4.63
C GLU A 7 0.79 -8.73 4.65
N LEU A 8 1.11 -8.24 5.84
CA LEU A 8 1.76 -6.96 6.08
C LEU A 8 3.13 -7.20 6.75
N PRO A 9 4.10 -6.27 6.59
CA PRO A 9 5.44 -6.40 7.15
C PRO A 9 5.42 -6.15 8.66
N ASN A 10 6.58 -6.25 9.31
CA ASN A 10 6.74 -5.92 10.73
C ASN A 10 7.24 -4.48 10.92
N VAL A 11 6.94 -3.91 12.09
CA VAL A 11 7.57 -2.65 12.51
C VAL A 11 9.09 -2.84 12.64
N GLY A 12 9.85 -1.93 12.06
CA GLY A 12 11.32 -1.97 11.97
C GLY A 12 11.86 -2.55 10.66
N ASP A 13 11.02 -3.20 9.86
CA ASP A 13 11.42 -3.67 8.53
C ASP A 13 11.71 -2.46 7.61
N SER A 14 12.72 -2.60 6.75
CA SER A 14 13.14 -1.55 5.81
C SER A 14 13.07 -2.05 4.37
N PHE A 15 12.57 -1.19 3.50
CA PHE A 15 12.34 -1.51 2.08
C PHE A 15 12.82 -0.36 1.20
N GLY A 16 13.30 -0.68 0.01
CA GLY A 16 13.54 0.27 -1.07
C GLY A 16 12.28 0.55 -1.87
N MET A 17 12.29 1.64 -2.65
CA MET A 17 11.27 1.92 -3.65
C MET A 17 11.14 0.75 -4.64
N GLY A 18 9.91 0.27 -4.83
CA GLY A 18 9.58 -0.84 -5.71
C GLY A 18 9.77 -2.23 -5.10
N ASP A 19 10.29 -2.34 -3.86
CA ASP A 19 10.35 -3.62 -3.16
C ASP A 19 8.94 -4.07 -2.74
N THR A 20 8.69 -5.38 -2.80
CA THR A 20 7.47 -5.97 -2.24
C THR A 20 7.52 -5.93 -0.72
N PHE A 21 6.50 -5.35 -0.09
CA PHE A 21 6.39 -5.29 1.39
C PHE A 21 5.23 -6.11 1.95
N GLY A 22 4.34 -6.61 1.10
CA GLY A 22 3.18 -7.37 1.53
C GLY A 22 2.40 -7.95 0.36
N VAL A 23 1.29 -8.63 0.67
CA VAL A 23 0.40 -9.26 -0.31
C VAL A 23 -1.04 -8.96 0.10
N VAL A 24 -1.90 -8.70 -0.88
CA VAL A 24 -3.35 -8.64 -0.70
C VAL A 24 -4.02 -9.75 -1.51
N GLU A 25 -4.95 -10.46 -0.90
CA GLU A 25 -5.71 -11.51 -1.57
C GLU A 25 -7.20 -11.23 -1.58
N SER A 26 -7.80 -11.54 -2.72
CA SER A 26 -9.24 -11.56 -2.92
C SER A 26 -9.70 -12.99 -3.23
N VAL A 27 -11.01 -13.21 -3.26
CA VAL A 27 -11.60 -14.50 -3.72
C VAL A 27 -11.23 -14.89 -5.16
N LYS A 28 -10.61 -14.01 -5.95
CA LYS A 28 -10.25 -14.27 -7.36
C LYS A 28 -8.76 -14.30 -7.63
N ALA A 29 -7.96 -13.57 -6.85
CA ALA A 29 -6.56 -13.34 -7.16
C ALA A 29 -5.81 -12.81 -5.93
N ALA A 30 -4.50 -13.06 -5.91
CA ALA A 30 -3.54 -12.41 -5.05
C ALA A 30 -2.76 -11.34 -5.84
N ALA A 31 -2.36 -10.27 -5.16
CA ALA A 31 -1.53 -9.21 -5.72
C ALA A 31 -0.47 -8.77 -4.69
N ASP A 32 0.74 -8.55 -5.18
CA ASP A 32 1.84 -8.01 -4.38
C ASP A 32 1.63 -6.51 -4.11
N LEU A 33 2.04 -6.06 -2.93
CA LEU A 33 2.08 -4.67 -2.53
C LEU A 33 3.52 -4.17 -2.61
N PHE A 34 3.73 -3.11 -3.39
CA PHE A 34 5.06 -2.54 -3.63
C PHE A 34 5.22 -1.20 -2.89
N MET A 35 6.41 -0.99 -2.32
CA MET A 35 6.72 0.25 -1.62
C MET A 35 6.83 1.41 -2.60
N PRO A 36 6.03 2.48 -2.44
CA PRO A 36 6.08 3.60 -3.37
C PRO A 36 7.36 4.44 -3.20
N ILE A 37 7.97 4.41 -2.01
CA ILE A 37 9.18 5.16 -1.63
C ILE A 37 9.95 4.38 -0.56
N SER A 38 11.26 4.58 -0.52
CA SER A 38 12.17 3.89 0.40
C SER A 38 11.96 4.35 1.85
N GLY A 39 11.96 3.41 2.79
CA GLY A 39 11.78 3.74 4.20
C GLY A 39 11.74 2.55 5.17
N GLU A 40 11.65 2.89 6.45
CA GLU A 40 11.51 1.96 7.57
C GLU A 40 10.07 1.99 8.08
N VAL A 41 9.45 0.83 8.30
CA VAL A 41 8.10 0.69 8.85
C VAL A 41 8.09 1.09 10.32
N THR A 42 7.24 2.05 10.67
CA THR A 42 7.09 2.59 12.03
C THR A 42 5.77 2.18 12.70
N ALA A 43 4.77 1.81 11.91
CA ALA A 43 3.51 1.26 12.38
C ALA A 43 2.87 0.40 11.29
N VAL A 44 2.11 -0.60 11.70
CA VAL A 44 1.33 -1.50 10.84
C VAL A 44 -0.10 -1.50 11.36
N ASN A 45 -1.08 -1.51 10.47
CA ASN A 45 -2.48 -1.59 10.84
C ASN A 45 -2.90 -3.04 11.03
N GLU A 46 -2.70 -3.57 12.25
CA GLU A 46 -3.05 -4.96 12.58
C GLU A 46 -4.56 -5.22 12.50
N ASP A 47 -5.41 -4.18 12.61
CA ASP A 47 -6.87 -4.31 12.51
C ASP A 47 -7.32 -4.84 11.13
N LEU A 48 -6.52 -4.62 10.08
CA LEU A 48 -6.81 -5.11 8.73
C LEU A 48 -6.74 -6.65 8.60
N ILE A 49 -6.10 -7.34 9.55
CA ILE A 49 -6.08 -8.81 9.58
C ILE A 49 -7.48 -9.35 9.87
N ASP A 50 -8.19 -8.69 10.81
CA ASP A 50 -9.54 -9.07 11.22
C ASP A 50 -10.62 -8.40 10.36
N THR A 51 -10.30 -7.27 9.70
CA THR A 51 -11.23 -6.46 8.89
C THR A 51 -10.71 -6.14 7.48
N PRO A 52 -10.32 -7.14 6.69
CA PRO A 52 -9.72 -6.95 5.36
C PRO A 52 -10.65 -6.21 4.37
N GLU A 53 -11.97 -6.28 4.56
CA GLU A 53 -12.98 -5.61 3.75
C GLU A 53 -12.92 -4.08 3.81
N LEU A 54 -12.25 -3.51 4.83
CA LEU A 54 -12.03 -2.06 4.91
C LEU A 54 -11.21 -1.55 3.73
N VAL A 55 -10.33 -2.37 3.15
CA VAL A 55 -9.57 -2.01 1.95
C VAL A 55 -10.50 -1.69 0.78
N ASN A 56 -11.67 -2.34 0.69
CA ASN A 56 -12.64 -2.06 -0.35
C ASN A 56 -13.50 -0.82 -0.07
N SER A 57 -13.82 -0.55 1.21
CA SER A 57 -14.83 0.44 1.59
C SER A 57 -14.25 1.79 2.02
N ASP A 58 -13.05 1.83 2.61
CA ASP A 58 -12.35 3.04 3.04
C ASP A 58 -10.82 2.95 2.83
N PRO A 59 -10.35 2.82 1.57
CA PRO A 59 -8.94 2.58 1.23
C PRO A 59 -7.99 3.71 1.64
N TYR A 60 -8.50 4.92 1.82
CA TYR A 60 -7.69 6.11 2.17
C TYR A 60 -7.86 6.54 3.64
N GLY A 61 -8.83 5.98 4.36
CA GLY A 61 -9.11 6.28 5.76
C GLY A 61 -8.68 5.14 6.69
N ALA A 62 -9.65 4.36 7.14
CA ALA A 62 -9.45 3.29 8.11
C ALA A 62 -8.50 2.18 7.62
N ALA A 63 -8.37 1.98 6.30
CA ALA A 63 -7.57 0.91 5.72
C ALA A 63 -6.12 1.28 5.35
N TRP A 64 -5.53 2.27 6.02
CA TRP A 64 -4.08 2.50 5.91
C TRP A 64 -3.32 1.21 6.28
N MET A 65 -2.29 0.83 5.52
CA MET A 65 -1.60 -0.45 5.72
C MET A 65 -0.37 -0.31 6.63
N VAL A 66 0.51 0.62 6.29
CA VAL A 66 1.75 0.89 7.03
C VAL A 66 2.00 2.39 7.14
N LYS A 67 2.74 2.80 8.16
CA LYS A 67 3.36 4.13 8.25
C LYS A 67 4.86 3.97 8.22
N ILE A 68 5.54 4.79 7.45
CA ILE A 68 6.98 4.69 7.28
C ILE A 68 7.71 5.97 7.65
N LYS A 69 8.96 5.82 8.04
CA LYS A 69 9.95 6.89 8.08
C LYS A 69 10.75 6.85 6.79
N LEU A 70 10.68 7.93 6.01
CA LEU A 70 11.35 8.02 4.72
C LEU A 70 12.87 8.01 4.88
N SER A 71 13.54 7.16 4.11
CA SER A 71 15.01 7.16 4.03
C SER A 71 15.51 8.13 2.96
N ASN A 72 14.71 8.38 1.92
CA ASN A 72 15.00 9.34 0.85
C ASN A 72 13.76 10.17 0.47
N PRO A 73 13.52 11.33 1.11
CA PRO A 73 12.34 12.16 0.84
C PRO A 73 12.22 12.69 -0.59
N ALA A 74 13.32 12.74 -1.36
CA ALA A 74 13.30 13.22 -2.74
C ALA A 74 12.54 12.27 -3.69
N GLU A 75 12.36 11.00 -3.32
CA GLU A 75 11.57 10.03 -4.11
C GLU A 75 10.08 10.39 -4.20
N ILE A 76 9.59 11.33 -3.36
CA ILE A 76 8.24 11.87 -3.49
C ILE A 76 8.07 12.61 -4.83
N ASP A 77 9.12 13.27 -5.32
CA ASP A 77 9.07 14.06 -6.56
C ASP A 77 8.90 13.18 -7.81
N ASP A 78 9.15 11.87 -7.69
CA ASP A 78 8.98 10.89 -8.77
C ASP A 78 7.55 10.30 -8.82
N LEU A 79 6.70 10.59 -7.81
CA LEU A 79 5.33 10.10 -7.75
C LEU A 79 4.36 10.99 -8.54
N MET A 80 3.28 10.37 -9.02
CA MET A 80 2.18 11.12 -9.64
C MET A 80 1.38 11.87 -8.58
N ASP A 81 1.00 13.11 -8.89
CA ASP A 81 -0.05 13.80 -8.14
C ASP A 81 -1.44 13.25 -8.49
N ALA A 82 -2.47 13.72 -7.79
CA ALA A 82 -3.83 13.20 -7.93
C ALA A 82 -4.41 13.40 -9.35
N ASP A 83 -4.15 14.56 -9.96
CA ASP A 83 -4.66 14.88 -11.30
C ASP A 83 -3.96 14.01 -12.36
N THR A 84 -2.64 13.87 -12.27
CA THR A 84 -1.83 13.03 -13.16
C THR A 84 -2.23 11.57 -13.04
N TYR A 85 -2.47 11.07 -11.82
CA TYR A 85 -2.91 9.70 -11.60
C TYR A 85 -4.31 9.45 -12.15
N THR A 86 -5.23 10.41 -12.03
CA THR A 86 -6.58 10.31 -12.60
C THR A 86 -6.51 10.19 -14.12
N GLN A 87 -5.71 11.04 -14.79
CA GLN A 87 -5.53 10.96 -16.24
C GLN A 87 -4.91 9.62 -16.67
N PHE A 88 -3.91 9.12 -15.93
CA PHE A 88 -3.30 7.82 -16.20
C PHE A 88 -4.30 6.65 -16.16
N LEU A 89 -5.30 6.71 -15.27
CA LEU A 89 -6.35 5.70 -15.20
C LEU A 89 -7.30 5.80 -16.40
N GLU A 90 -7.73 7.00 -16.78
CA GLU A 90 -8.61 7.22 -17.95
C GLU A 90 -7.98 6.74 -19.27
N GLU A 91 -6.66 6.80 -19.41
CA GLU A 91 -5.94 6.33 -20.60
C GLU A 91 -5.71 4.81 -20.62
N ARG A 92 -5.86 4.13 -19.47
CA ARG A 92 -5.63 2.68 -19.33
C ARG A 92 -6.89 1.83 -19.47
N ASP A 93 -8.06 2.43 -19.29
CA ASP A 93 -9.37 1.81 -19.46
C ASP A 93 -9.78 1.71 -20.95
#